data_AF-A0A4R5CT39-F1
#
_entry.id   AF-A0A4R5CT39-F1
#
_cell.length_a   1.000
_cell.length_b   1.000
_cell.length_c   1.000
_cell.angle_alpha   90.00
_cell.angle_beta   90.00
_cell.angle_gamma   90.00
#
_symmetry.space_group_name_H-M   'P 1'
#
loop_
_entity.id
_entity.type
_entity.pdbx_description
1 polymer ?
#
loop_
_entity_poly.entity_id
_entity_poly.type
_entity_poly.pdbx_seq_one_letter_code
_entity_poly.pdbx_strand_id
1 'polypeptide(L)'
;MTNCQAMRGDAICGREPARPYTCGPRCRDCTPAVVAGRRDVEPPWEGSLAWFLERAGKDRIGTPQSASQLIDDRAVASGKSRRGAHAYREARMREDERRERELAARQTTTNEEEAS
;
A
#
# COMPACT_ATOMS: atom_id res chain seq x y z
N MET A 1 -34.50 18.60 -4.54
CA MET A 1 -33.27 18.90 -3.75
C MET A 1 -32.60 17.57 -3.45
N THR A 2 -31.61 17.21 -4.26
CA THR A 2 -31.01 15.87 -4.27
C THR A 2 -30.06 15.72 -3.08
N ASN A 3 -30.29 14.70 -2.26
CA ASN A 3 -29.57 14.42 -1.02
C ASN A 3 -28.08 14.13 -1.28
N CYS A 4 -27.20 15.12 -1.13
CA CYS A 4 -25.75 14.93 -1.05
C CYS A 4 -25.43 14.29 0.31
N GLN A 5 -25.64 12.98 0.46
CA GLN A 5 -25.32 12.28 1.70
C GLN A 5 -23.80 12.25 1.87
N ALA A 6 -23.37 12.79 3.01
CA ALA A 6 -21.99 12.85 3.45
C ALA A 6 -21.31 11.48 3.33
N MET A 7 -20.19 11.44 2.61
CA MET A 7 -19.18 10.41 2.84
C MET A 7 -18.88 10.43 4.35
N ARG A 8 -18.97 9.28 5.03
CA ARG A 8 -18.78 9.21 6.50
C ARG A 8 -17.49 9.92 6.90
N GLY A 9 -17.61 10.92 7.76
CA GLY A 9 -16.51 11.75 8.28
C GLY A 9 -16.42 13.10 7.58
N ASP A 10 -17.05 14.13 8.18
CA ASP A 10 -16.87 15.60 8.06
C ASP A 10 -16.59 16.28 6.70
N ALA A 11 -16.52 15.55 5.59
CA ALA A 11 -16.28 16.07 4.25
C ALA A 11 -17.61 16.44 3.61
N ILE A 12 -18.01 17.72 3.71
CA ILE A 12 -19.20 18.24 3.06
C ILE A 12 -18.95 18.35 1.56
N CYS A 13 -19.57 17.46 0.78
CA CYS A 13 -19.63 17.55 -0.67
C CYS A 13 -20.26 18.89 -1.12
N GLY A 14 -19.56 19.65 -1.97
CA GLY A 14 -20.16 20.76 -2.72
C GLY A 14 -20.33 22.10 -1.99
N ARG A 15 -19.76 22.31 -0.80
CA ARG A 15 -19.84 23.62 -0.10
C ARG A 15 -18.80 24.65 -0.53
N GLU A 16 -17.73 24.24 -1.21
CA GLU A 16 -16.68 25.17 -1.67
C GLU A 16 -16.93 25.67 -3.10
N PRO A 17 -16.61 26.95 -3.39
CA PRO A 17 -16.68 27.48 -4.75
C PRO A 17 -15.82 26.63 -5.69
N ALA A 18 -16.25 26.52 -6.94
CA ALA A 18 -15.71 25.63 -7.97
C ALA A 18 -14.19 25.78 -8.15
N ARG A 19 -13.42 25.08 -7.31
CA ARG A 19 -11.99 24.92 -7.51
C ARG A 19 -11.81 23.88 -8.63
N PRO A 20 -11.01 24.20 -9.66
CA PRO A 20 -10.74 23.26 -10.76
C PRO A 20 -10.09 21.96 -10.25
N TYR A 21 -9.37 22.05 -9.12
CA TYR A 21 -8.81 20.90 -8.42
C TYR A 21 -9.19 20.99 -6.93
N THR A 22 -9.99 20.04 -6.44
CA THR A 22 -10.25 19.87 -5.00
C THR A 22 -9.49 18.68 -4.46
N CYS A 23 -8.89 18.83 -3.29
CA CYS A 23 -8.09 17.80 -2.62
C CYS A 23 -8.94 16.79 -1.82
N GLY A 24 -10.20 16.56 -2.21
CA GLY A 24 -11.13 15.74 -1.43
C GLY A 24 -12.10 14.92 -2.28
N PRO A 25 -12.63 13.82 -1.73
CA PRO A 25 -13.60 12.97 -2.42
C PRO A 25 -14.90 13.75 -2.69
N ARG A 26 -15.34 13.76 -3.95
CA ARG A 26 -16.66 14.29 -4.36
C ARG A 26 -17.62 13.14 -4.62
N CYS A 27 -18.89 13.33 -4.27
CA CYS A 27 -19.93 12.43 -4.78
C CYS A 27 -20.12 12.67 -6.28
N ARG A 28 -20.70 11.67 -6.97
CA ARG A 28 -20.97 11.70 -8.41
C ARG A 28 -21.78 12.92 -8.87
N ASP A 29 -22.61 13.47 -7.98
CA ASP A 29 -23.48 14.62 -8.27
C ASP A 29 -22.81 15.98 -8.04
N CYS A 30 -21.56 16.02 -7.56
CA CYS A 30 -20.85 17.26 -7.20
C CYS A 30 -19.52 17.42 -7.94
N THR A 31 -19.35 16.78 -9.10
CA THR A 31 -18.17 16.99 -9.94
C THR A 31 -18.23 18.34 -10.68
N PRO A 32 -17.09 18.94 -11.08
CA PRO A 32 -17.09 20.24 -11.76
C PRO A 32 -17.91 20.25 -13.04
N ALA A 33 -17.96 19.12 -13.75
CA ALA A 33 -18.78 18.97 -14.94
C ALA A 33 -20.27 19.12 -14.60
N VAL A 34 -20.75 18.40 -13.58
CA VAL A 34 -22.16 18.43 -13.15
C VAL A 34 -22.55 19.80 -12.62
N VAL A 35 -21.69 20.45 -11.83
CA VAL A 35 -21.92 21.82 -11.35
C VAL A 35 -21.96 22.82 -12.52
N ALA A 36 -21.17 22.61 -13.56
CA ALA A 36 -21.20 23.40 -14.80
C ALA A 36 -22.33 23.01 -15.76
N GLY A 37 -23.29 22.17 -15.34
CA GLY A 37 -24.43 21.75 -16.16
C GLY A 37 -24.07 20.76 -17.29
N ARG A 38 -22.86 20.17 -17.26
CA ARG A 38 -22.41 19.16 -18.22
C ARG A 38 -22.50 17.77 -17.60
N ARG A 39 -22.75 16.77 -18.43
CA ARG A 39 -22.63 15.37 -18.00
C ARG A 39 -21.16 15.07 -17.70
N ASP A 40 -20.92 14.35 -16.61
CA ASP A 40 -19.58 13.85 -16.31
C ASP A 40 -19.15 12.76 -17.30
N VAL A 41 -17.85 12.66 -17.57
CA VAL A 41 -17.31 11.65 -18.47
C VAL A 41 -17.14 10.36 -17.70
N GLU A 42 -17.98 9.37 -18.01
CA GLU A 42 -17.73 7.99 -17.57
C GLU A 42 -16.63 7.41 -18.47
N PRO A 43 -15.49 6.96 -17.92
CA PRO A 43 -14.49 6.29 -18.73
C PRO A 43 -15.08 4.99 -19.30
N PRO A 44 -14.69 4.60 -20.52
CA PRO A 44 -15.11 3.32 -21.09
C PRO A 44 -14.68 2.18 -20.18
N TRP A 45 -15.52 1.14 -20.07
CA TRP A 45 -15.23 0.01 -19.19
C TRP A 45 -13.95 -0.70 -19.61
N GLU A 46 -13.68 -0.79 -20.92
CA GLU A 46 -12.48 -1.37 -21.53
C GLU A 46 -11.17 -0.66 -21.18
N GLY A 47 -11.23 0.51 -20.52
CA GLY A 47 -10.05 1.23 -20.00
C GLY A 47 -9.88 1.14 -18.49
N SER A 48 -10.80 0.46 -17.79
CA SER A 48 -10.82 0.41 -16.33
C SER A 48 -9.84 -0.63 -15.79
N LEU A 49 -9.35 -0.41 -14.56
CA LEU A 49 -8.52 -1.40 -13.86
C LEU A 49 -9.24 -2.74 -13.69
N ALA A 50 -10.55 -2.70 -13.46
CA ALA A 50 -11.38 -3.90 -13.34
C ALA A 50 -11.39 -4.71 -14.64
N TRP A 51 -11.49 -4.06 -15.79
CA TRP A 51 -11.40 -4.70 -17.09
C TRP A 51 -10.06 -5.40 -17.32
N PHE A 52 -8.96 -4.70 -17.04
CA PHE A 52 -7.62 -5.29 -17.17
C PHE A 52 -7.43 -6.49 -16.25
N LEU A 53 -7.99 -6.43 -15.04
CA LEU A 53 -7.95 -7.51 -14.06
C LEU A 53 -8.76 -8.74 -14.51
N GLU A 54 -10.00 -8.54 -14.96
CA GLU A 54 -10.86 -9.59 -15.51
C GLU A 54 -10.20 -10.27 -16.72
N ARG A 55 -9.69 -9.47 -17.67
CA ARG A 55 -9.03 -9.98 -18.88
C ARG A 55 -7.72 -10.72 -18.58
N ALA A 56 -7.00 -10.31 -17.54
CA ALA A 56 -5.79 -10.98 -17.07
C ALA A 56 -6.08 -12.23 -16.22
N GLY A 57 -7.34 -12.56 -15.95
CA GLY A 57 -7.73 -13.64 -15.03
C GLY A 57 -7.25 -13.38 -13.59
N LYS A 58 -7.16 -12.11 -13.19
CA LYS A 58 -6.66 -11.68 -11.89
C LYS A 58 -7.79 -11.04 -11.11
N ASP A 59 -8.31 -11.71 -10.10
CA ASP A 59 -9.40 -11.16 -9.28
C ASP A 59 -8.96 -9.97 -8.41
N ARG A 60 -7.65 -9.82 -8.15
CA ARG A 60 -7.04 -8.73 -7.38
C ARG A 60 -5.61 -8.46 -7.84
N ILE A 61 -5.17 -7.21 -7.71
CA ILE A 61 -3.73 -6.90 -7.65
C ILE A 61 -3.23 -7.36 -6.29
N GLY A 62 -2.94 -8.65 -6.15
CA GLY A 62 -2.13 -9.12 -5.05
C GLY A 62 -0.71 -8.63 -5.29
N THR A 63 -0.23 -7.64 -4.53
CA THR A 63 1.21 -7.57 -4.31
C THR A 63 1.60 -8.86 -3.63
N PRO A 64 2.49 -9.69 -4.22
CA PRO A 64 2.87 -10.93 -3.56
C PRO A 64 3.43 -10.59 -2.18
N GLN A 65 2.95 -11.29 -1.15
CA GLN A 65 3.37 -11.01 0.23
C GLN A 65 4.89 -11.13 0.37
N SER A 66 5.53 -12.00 -0.44
CA SER A 66 6.99 -12.13 -0.52
C SER A 66 7.70 -10.85 -0.95
N ALA A 67 7.13 -10.06 -1.88
CA ALA A 67 7.71 -8.77 -2.27
C ALA A 67 7.59 -7.73 -1.15
N SER A 68 6.53 -7.80 -0.34
CA SER A 68 6.37 -6.93 0.83
C SER A 68 7.37 -7.29 1.92
N GLN A 69 7.63 -8.58 2.12
CA GLN A 69 8.61 -9.08 3.09
C GLN A 69 10.04 -8.61 2.75
N LEU A 70 10.46 -8.71 1.49
CA LEU A 70 11.79 -8.23 1.06
C LEU A 70 11.99 -6.71 1.29
N ILE A 71 10.94 -5.91 1.09
CA ILE A 71 10.98 -4.46 1.33
C ILE A 71 11.10 -4.18 2.83
N ASP A 72 10.35 -4.91 3.65
CA ASP A 72 10.39 -4.80 5.10
C ASP A 72 11.76 -5.20 5.66
N ASP A 73 12.34 -6.31 5.21
CA ASP A 73 13.66 -6.78 5.65
C ASP A 73 14.75 -5.74 5.30
N ARG A 74 14.72 -5.20 4.08
CA ARG A 74 15.63 -4.12 3.66
C ARG A 74 15.44 -2.84 4.48
N ALA A 75 14.20 -2.51 4.85
CA ALA A 75 13.90 -1.36 5.70
C ALA A 75 14.40 -1.57 7.13
N VAL A 76 14.29 -2.78 7.68
CA VAL A 76 14.82 -3.14 9.01
C VAL A 76 16.34 -3.09 9.02
N ALA A 77 17.00 -3.69 8.03
CA ALA A 77 18.45 -3.68 7.88
C ALA A 77 19.02 -2.25 7.75
N SER A 78 18.33 -1.37 7.01
CA SER A 78 18.73 0.04 6.86
C SER A 78 18.28 0.96 7.99
N GLY A 79 17.55 0.45 8.99
CA GLY A 79 17.00 1.24 10.10
C GLY A 79 15.83 2.16 9.73
N LYS A 80 15.27 2.05 8.53
CA LYS A 80 14.20 2.91 7.98
C LYS A 80 12.81 2.24 8.00
N SER A 81 12.53 1.42 9.00
CA SER A 81 11.20 0.81 9.11
C SER A 81 10.13 1.86 9.36
N ARG A 82 9.02 1.80 8.62
CA ARG A 82 7.85 2.67 8.81
C ARG A 82 6.90 2.17 9.91
N ARG A 83 7.18 1.01 10.51
CA ARG A 83 6.36 0.42 11.57
C ARG A 83 6.66 1.11 12.91
N GLY A 84 5.71 1.06 13.85
CA GLY A 84 5.90 1.62 15.20
C GLY A 84 7.14 1.06 15.91
N ALA A 85 7.71 1.84 16.84
CA ALA A 85 9.00 1.53 17.48
C ALA A 85 9.09 0.11 18.09
N HIS A 86 7.97 -0.44 18.57
CA HIS A 86 7.90 -1.82 19.07
C HIS A 86 8.17 -2.86 17.98
N ALA A 87 7.46 -2.76 16.84
CA ALA A 87 7.62 -3.67 15.72
C ALA A 87 9.03 -3.58 15.09
N TYR A 88 9.64 -2.39 15.12
CA TYR A 88 11.04 -2.23 14.70
C TYR A 88 12.01 -2.99 15.62
N ARG A 89 11.87 -2.85 16.94
CA ARG A 89 12.73 -3.54 17.91
C ARG A 89 12.61 -5.07 17.79
N GLU A 90 11.40 -5.59 17.68
CA GLU A 90 11.18 -7.03 17.48
C GLU A 90 11.82 -7.53 16.19
N ALA A 91 11.69 -6.78 15.09
CA ALA A 91 12.31 -7.15 13.82
C ALA A 91 13.84 -7.15 13.91
N ARG A 92 14.42 -6.19 14.64
CA ARG A 92 15.87 -6.15 14.91
C ARG A 92 16.35 -7.35 15.72
N MET A 93 15.63 -7.74 16.77
CA MET A 93 16.02 -8.93 17.55
C MET A 93 16.04 -10.20 16.70
N ARG A 94 15.05 -10.39 15.80
CA ARG A 94 15.02 -11.55 14.89
C ARG A 94 16.19 -11.57 13.91
N GLU A 95 16.61 -10.41 13.41
CA GLU A 95 17.80 -10.29 12.55
C GLU A 95 19.08 -10.66 13.29
N ASP A 96 19.21 -10.18 14.54
CA ASP A 96 20.38 -10.45 15.38
C ASP A 96 20.44 -11.96 15.72
N GLU A 97 19.33 -12.58 16.11
CA GLU A 97 19.23 -14.04 16.33
C GLU A 97 19.59 -14.85 15.07
N ARG A 98 19.17 -14.41 13.88
CA ARG A 98 19.50 -15.09 12.62
C ARG A 98 21.00 -15.03 12.36
N ARG A 99 21.62 -13.85 12.54
CA ARG A 99 23.06 -13.66 12.37
C ARG A 99 23.86 -14.51 13.35
N GLU A 100 23.42 -14.61 14.60
CA GLU A 100 24.07 -15.47 15.61
C GLU A 100 24.03 -16.94 15.21
N ARG A 101 22.89 -17.44 14.72
CA ARG A 101 22.76 -18.81 14.21
C ARG A 101 23.67 -19.08 13.01
N GLU A 102 23.75 -18.12 12.07
CA GLU A 102 24.63 -18.22 10.91
C GLU A 102 26.12 -18.25 11.33
N LEU A 103 26.51 -17.44 12.32
CA LEU A 103 27.87 -17.45 12.86
C LEU A 103 28.20 -18.76 13.59
N ALA A 104 27.27 -19.26 14.40
CA ALA A 104 27.43 -20.54 15.08
C ALA A 104 27.57 -21.70 14.08
N ALA A 105 26.76 -21.72 13.02
CA ALA A 105 26.84 -22.73 11.96
C ALA A 105 28.18 -22.66 11.19
N ARG A 106 28.74 -21.46 10.99
CA ARG A 106 30.06 -21.30 10.37
C ARG A 106 31.19 -21.81 11.27
N GLN A 107 31.08 -21.57 12.59
CA GLN A 107 32.07 -22.06 13.54
C GLN A 107 32.06 -23.59 13.65
N THR A 108 30.89 -24.23 13.55
CA THR A 108 30.82 -25.69 13.54
C THR A 108 31.50 -26.29 12.30
N THR A 109 31.30 -25.68 11.12
CA THR A 109 31.93 -26.17 9.89
C THR A 109 33.45 -26.01 9.90
N THR A 110 33.99 -24.92 10.47
CA THR A 110 35.46 -24.73 10.55
C THR A 110 36.11 -25.71 11.53
N ASN A 111 35.43 -26.02 12.65
CA ASN A 111 35.96 -26.97 13.63
C ASN A 111 35.98 -28.41 13.09
N GLU A 112 35.08 -28.77 12.18
CA GLU A 112 35.06 -30.08 11.51
C GLU A 112 36.17 -30.22 10.46
N GLU A 113 36.50 -29.13 9.75
CA GLU A 113 37.62 -29.08 8.79
C GLU A 113 38.99 -29.16 9.48
N GLU A 114 39.16 -28.54 10.65
CA GLU A 114 40.42 -28.59 11.42
C GLU A 114 40.66 -29.93 12.14
N ALA A 115 39.63 -30.77 12.27
CA ALA A 115 39.68 -32.06 12.95
C ALA A 115 39.93 -33.27 12.02
N SER A 116 40.02 -33.05 10.69
CA SER A 116 40.40 -34.07 9.67
C SER A 116 41.83 -33.89 9.18
#